data_AF-A0A9D6N1R6-F1
#
_entry.id   AF-A0A9D6N1R6-F1
#
_cell.length_a   1.000
_cell.length_b   1.000
_cell.length_c   1.000
_cell.angle_alpha   90.00
_cell.angle_beta   90.00
_cell.angle_gamma   90.00
#
_symmetry.space_group_name_H-M   'P 1'
#
loop_
_entity.id
_entity.type
_entity.pdbx_description
1 polymer ?
#
loop_
_entity_poly.entity_id
_entity_poly.type
_entity_poly.pdbx_seq_one_letter_code
_entity_poly.pdbx_strand_id
1 'polypeptide(L)'
;MKKDSQNQVAYAYDDIGRMMTRTEYVSGVAQNPTKFEWDDWDLVRETAPDGTATGYYQPFGELMTFERGSALYQSLNRRCFWGDPVSG
;
A
#
# COMPACT_ATOMS: atom_id res chain seq x y z
N MET A 1 -13.98 17.49 -31.11
CA MET A 1 -12.82 17.48 -30.18
C MET A 1 -12.97 16.25 -29.28
N LYS A 2 -12.06 15.27 -29.34
CA LYS A 2 -12.03 14.19 -28.34
C LYS A 2 -11.35 14.76 -27.10
N LYS A 3 -12.06 14.78 -25.98
CA LYS A 3 -11.50 15.16 -24.69
C LYS A 3 -10.78 13.92 -24.19
N ASP A 4 -9.46 13.90 -24.29
CA ASP A 4 -8.68 12.83 -23.67
C ASP A 4 -8.99 12.87 -22.17
N SER A 5 -9.62 11.80 -21.68
CA SER A 5 -9.97 11.70 -20.27
C SER A 5 -8.66 11.60 -19.49
N GLN A 6 -8.18 12.71 -18.93
CA GLN A 6 -6.99 12.68 -18.08
C GLN A 6 -7.25 11.75 -16.91
N ASN A 7 -6.33 10.81 -16.68
CA ASN A 7 -6.37 9.94 -15.51
C ASN A 7 -5.99 10.81 -14.30
N GLN A 8 -6.94 11.07 -13.41
CA GLN A 8 -6.73 11.89 -12.21
C GLN A 8 -6.48 10.96 -11.01
N VAL A 9 -5.61 11.38 -10.10
CA VAL A 9 -5.39 10.71 -8.82
C VAL A 9 -5.49 11.75 -7.72
N ALA A 10 -6.28 11.47 -6.68
CA ALA A 10 -6.36 12.26 -5.47
C ALA A 10 -5.60 11.57 -4.33
N TYR A 11 -4.98 12.38 -3.48
CA TYR A 11 -4.24 11.92 -2.31
C TYR A 11 -4.80 12.63 -1.08
N ALA A 12 -5.04 11.89 0.00
CA ALA A 12 -5.33 12.46 1.32
C ALA A 12 -4.17 12.17 2.26
N TYR A 13 -3.87 13.14 3.13
CA TYR A 13 -2.79 13.06 4.11
C TYR A 13 -3.35 13.41 5.49
N ASP A 14 -2.69 12.92 6.54
CA ASP A 14 -2.96 13.36 7.92
C ASP A 14 -2.23 14.67 8.28
N ASP A 15 -2.41 15.13 9.52
CA ASP A 15 -1.89 16.41 10.02
C ASP A 15 -0.36 16.50 10.02
N ILE A 16 0.35 15.37 10.01
CA ILE A 16 1.82 15.32 9.97
C ILE A 16 2.38 14.96 8.59
N GLY A 17 1.50 14.83 7.59
CA GLY A 17 1.87 14.65 6.18
C GLY A 17 2.06 13.19 5.74
N ARG A 18 1.58 12.20 6.51
CA ARG A 18 1.56 10.80 6.08
C ARG A 18 0.35 10.55 5.19
N MET A 19 0.53 9.80 4.11
CA MET A 19 -0.54 9.51 3.16
C MET A 19 -1.56 8.56 3.80
N MET A 20 -2.84 8.92 3.77
CA MET A 20 -3.95 8.12 4.29
C MET A 20 -4.70 7.39 3.17
N THR A 21 -4.89 8.04 2.01
CA THR A 21 -5.55 7.43 0.86
C THR A 21 -4.95 7.86 -0.47
N ARG A 22 -5.06 6.96 -1.45
CA ARG A 22 -4.82 7.22 -2.88
C ARG A 22 -6.06 6.79 -3.66
N THR A 23 -6.72 7.73 -4.32
CA THR A 23 -7.95 7.50 -5.08
C THR A 23 -7.71 7.77 -6.56
N GLU A 24 -7.86 6.75 -7.39
CA GLU A 24 -7.83 6.89 -8.84
C GLU A 24 -9.20 7.31 -9.37
N TYR A 25 -9.23 8.08 -10.46
CA TYR A 25 -10.44 8.51 -11.15
C TYR A 25 -10.44 7.97 -12.57
N VAL A 26 -11.44 7.15 -12.88
CA VAL A 26 -11.65 6.61 -14.23
C VAL A 26 -12.79 7.39 -14.87
N SER A 27 -12.51 8.09 -15.97
CA SER A 27 -13.51 8.93 -16.67
C SER A 27 -14.20 9.95 -15.76
N GLY A 28 -13.47 10.51 -14.78
CA GLY A 28 -13.98 11.46 -13.80
C GLY A 28 -14.75 10.84 -12.62
N VAL A 29 -14.84 9.50 -12.54
CA VAL A 29 -15.49 8.79 -11.44
C VAL A 29 -14.42 8.24 -10.49
N ALA A 30 -14.50 8.66 -9.22
CA ALA A 30 -13.63 8.16 -8.16
C ALA A 30 -13.81 6.64 -7.99
N GLN A 31 -12.71 5.92 -7.94
CA GLN A 31 -12.67 4.49 -7.61
C GLN A 31 -12.55 4.28 -6.11
N ASN A 32 -12.63 3.03 -5.67
CA ASN A 32 -12.27 2.67 -4.30
C ASN A 32 -10.82 3.08 -4.02
N PRO A 33 -10.54 3.74 -2.88
CA PRO A 33 -9.18 4.16 -2.55
C PRO A 33 -8.33 2.99 -2.09
N THR A 34 -7.02 3.07 -2.37
CA THR A 34 -6.03 2.40 -1.53
C THR A 34 -5.95 3.16 -0.21
N LYS A 35 -5.99 2.46 0.92
CA LYS A 35 -5.90 3.05 2.28
C LYS A 35 -4.59 2.64 2.95
N PHE A 36 -4.02 3.54 3.73
CA PHE A 36 -2.78 3.33 4.47
C PHE A 36 -3.00 3.61 5.96
N GLU A 37 -2.51 2.71 6.80
CA GLU A 37 -2.56 2.81 8.27
C GLU A 37 -1.14 2.86 8.81
N TRP A 38 -0.90 3.78 9.73
CA TRP A 38 0.42 4.09 10.28
C TRP A 38 0.43 3.91 11.80
N ASP A 39 1.52 3.37 12.32
CA ASP A 39 1.90 3.44 13.73
C ASP A 39 3.15 4.31 13.84
N ASP A 40 3.00 5.53 14.35
CA ASP A 40 4.00 6.59 14.24
C ASP A 40 4.57 6.71 12.81
N TRP A 41 5.87 6.50 12.57
CA TRP A 41 6.44 6.58 11.22
C TRP A 41 6.47 5.26 10.45
N ASP A 42 5.92 4.19 11.04
CA ASP A 42 5.88 2.86 10.43
C ASP A 42 4.53 2.64 9.72
N LEU A 43 4.58 2.32 8.43
CA LEU A 43 3.39 1.89 7.68
C LEU A 43 3.05 0.47 8.13
N VAL A 44 1.92 0.27 8.80
CA VAL A 44 1.55 -1.05 9.35
C VAL A 44 0.59 -1.82 8.44
N ARG A 45 -0.19 -1.11 7.60
CA ARG A 45 -1.14 -1.75 6.69
C ARG A 45 -1.42 -0.92 5.44
N GLU A 46 -1.49 -1.59 4.30
CA GLU A 46 -2.08 -1.09 3.06
C GLU A 46 -3.31 -1.93 2.70
N THR A 47 -4.44 -1.29 2.41
CA THR A 47 -5.65 -1.96 1.90
C THR A 47 -5.90 -1.53 0.46
N ALA A 48 -5.84 -2.47 -0.47
CA ALA A 48 -6.06 -2.24 -1.89
C ALA A 48 -7.55 -1.96 -2.22
N PRO A 49 -7.86 -1.41 -3.41
CA PRO A 49 -9.24 -1.11 -3.82
C PRO A 49 -10.19 -2.32 -3.84
N ASP A 50 -9.63 -3.53 -3.99
CA ASP A 50 -10.34 -4.81 -3.96
C ASP A 50 -10.56 -5.37 -2.54
N GLY A 51 -10.06 -4.66 -1.51
CA GLY A 51 -10.15 -5.06 -0.10
C GLY A 51 -9.00 -5.94 0.38
N THR A 52 -8.05 -6.31 -0.49
CA THR A 52 -6.87 -7.07 -0.07
C THR A 52 -6.00 -6.23 0.85
N ALA A 53 -5.80 -6.72 2.07
CA ALA A 53 -4.89 -6.10 3.03
C ALA A 53 -3.48 -6.68 2.90
N THR A 54 -2.49 -5.80 2.95
CA THR A 54 -1.07 -6.11 3.14
C THR A 54 -0.63 -5.53 4.47
N GLY A 55 -0.24 -6.36 5.43
CA GLY A 55 0.32 -5.94 6.71
C GLY A 55 1.85 -5.92 6.65
N TYR A 56 2.48 -4.94 7.27
CA TYR A 56 3.93 -4.81 7.32
C TYR A 56 4.41 -4.85 8.77
N TYR A 57 5.55 -5.50 8.98
CA TYR A 57 6.26 -5.48 10.25
C TYR A 57 7.66 -4.92 10.04
N GLN A 58 7.90 -3.73 10.58
CA GLN A 58 9.08 -2.93 10.30
C GLN A 58 9.80 -2.41 11.56
N PRO A 59 10.20 -3.30 12.50
CA PRO A 59 10.82 -2.85 13.74
C PRO A 59 12.08 -2.03 13.44
N PHE A 60 12.20 -0.87 14.09
CA PHE A 60 13.34 0.05 13.95
C PHE A 60 13.57 0.54 12.50
N GLY A 61 12.51 0.61 11.68
CA GLY A 61 12.57 1.08 10.30
C GLY A 61 13.10 0.06 9.30
N GLU A 62 13.35 -1.19 9.70
CA GLU A 62 13.74 -2.27 8.80
C GLU A 62 12.55 -3.17 8.50
N LEU A 63 12.14 -3.26 7.22
CA LEU A 63 11.07 -4.18 6.81
C LEU A 63 11.54 -5.62 6.98
N MET A 64 10.98 -6.31 7.99
CA MET A 64 11.31 -7.68 8.33
C MET A 64 10.35 -8.68 7.69
N THR A 65 9.06 -8.40 7.75
CA THR A 65 8.04 -9.24 7.14
C THR A 65 6.90 -8.42 6.55
N PHE A 66 6.24 -8.98 5.55
CA PHE A 66 4.91 -8.51 5.17
C PHE A 66 4.00 -9.70 4.87
N GLU A 67 2.73 -9.55 5.21
CA GLU A 67 1.68 -10.52 4.97
C GLU A 67 0.70 -9.94 3.96
N ARG A 68 0.39 -10.67 2.89
CA ARG A 68 -0.64 -10.29 1.93
C ARG A 68 -1.60 -11.44 1.73
N GLY A 69 -2.87 -11.25 2.10
CA GLY A 69 -3.83 -12.35 2.11
C GLY A 69 -3.36 -13.47 3.04
N SER A 70 -3.07 -14.67 2.51
CA SER A 70 -2.52 -15.80 3.27
C SER A 70 -1.02 -16.04 3.04
N ALA A 71 -0.33 -15.14 2.34
CA ALA A 71 1.08 -15.28 2.01
C ALA A 71 1.94 -14.42 2.95
N LEU A 72 2.87 -15.06 3.67
CA LEU A 72 3.88 -14.39 4.49
C LEU A 72 5.22 -14.35 3.75
N TYR A 73 5.78 -13.16 3.64
CA TYR A 73 7.09 -12.90 3.06
C TYR A 73 8.02 -12.40 4.16
N GLN A 74 9.24 -12.93 4.21
CA GLN A 74 10.28 -12.49 5.15
C GLN A 74 11.45 -11.90 4.38
N SER A 75 11.99 -10.79 4.86
CA SER A 75 13.21 -10.21 4.30
C SER A 75 14.40 -11.07 4.69
N LEU A 76 14.86 -11.93 3.79
CA LEU A 76 16.12 -12.64 3.95
C LEU A 76 17.26 -11.69 3.55
N ASN A 77 17.76 -10.94 4.53
CA ASN A 77 19.08 -10.31 4.55
C ASN A 77 19.59 -9.76 3.18
N ARG A 78 19.35 -8.46 2.96
CA ARG A 78 20.12 -7.59 2.05
C ARG A 78 19.96 -7.73 0.53
N ARG A 79 18.90 -8.37 0.01
CA ARG A 79 18.44 -8.15 -1.37
C ARG A 79 16.92 -8.33 -1.45
N CYS A 80 16.20 -7.25 -1.75
CA CYS A 80 14.80 -7.30 -2.17
C CYS A 80 14.72 -8.13 -3.47
N PHE A 81 14.49 -9.42 -3.35
CA PHE A 81 14.00 -10.24 -4.46
C PHE A 81 12.51 -10.46 -4.22
N TRP A 82 11.70 -10.07 -5.20
CA TRP A 82 10.34 -10.56 -5.33
C TRP A 82 10.42 -12.09 -5.51
N GLY A 83 10.37 -12.84 -4.43
CA GLY A 83 10.61 -14.28 -4.44
C GLY A 83 9.91 -14.95 -3.28
N ASP A 84 8.83 -15.64 -3.63
CA ASP A 84 8.06 -16.71 -2.97
C ASP A 84 7.76 -16.62 -1.46
N PRO A 85 6.51 -16.93 -1.06
CA PRO A 85 6.16 -17.01 0.36
C PRO A 85 6.98 -18.09 1.06
N VAL A 86 7.38 -17.83 2.30
CA VAL A 86 8.08 -18.82 3.12
C VAL A 86 7.06 -19.89 3.54
N SER A 87 7.21 -21.11 3.02
CA SER A 87 6.40 -22.25 3.45
C SER A 87 6.67 -22.54 4.94
N GLY A 88 5.59 -22.61 5.72
CA GLY A 88 5.63 -23.05 7.12
C GLY A 88 5.86 -24.55 7.28
#